data_AF-A0A524A845-F1
#
_entry.id   AF-A0A524A845-F1
#
_cell.length_a   1.000
_cell.length_b   1.000
_cell.length_c   1.000
_cell.angle_alpha   90.00
_cell.angle_beta   90.00
_cell.angle_gamma   90.00
#
_symmetry.space_group_name_H-M   'P 1'
#
loop_
_entity.id
_entity.type
_entity.pdbx_description
1 polymer ?
#
loop_
_entity_poly.entity_id
_entity_poly.type
_entity_poly.pdbx_seq_one_letter_code
_entity_poly.pdbx_strand_id
1 'polypeptide(L)'
;MERDRFKKLFPHIAKEMESGPSKADENDNPETGEPKANDEARKWAGYDPDVVDFIRRCETVEQAEEVVDYMESRGDITAERAAEIRKQIIEEGLRSFGPKKEEGFYQRYR
;
A
#
# COMPACT_ATOMS: atom_id res chain seq x y z
N MET A 1 25.50 7.75 -29.81
CA MET A 1 24.79 9.04 -29.64
C MET A 1 23.76 9.01 -28.50
N GLU A 2 22.82 8.06 -28.45
CA GLU A 2 21.83 8.02 -27.36
C GLU A 2 22.41 7.49 -26.03
N ARG A 3 23.19 6.40 -26.07
CA ARG A 3 23.87 5.85 -24.88
C ARG A 3 24.86 6.82 -24.25
N ASP A 4 25.56 7.61 -25.07
CA ASP A 4 26.55 8.59 -24.58
C ASP A 4 25.87 9.77 -23.87
N ARG A 5 24.71 10.22 -24.37
CA ARG A 5 23.90 11.22 -23.68
C ARG A 5 23.34 10.70 -22.37
N PHE A 6 22.84 9.46 -22.34
CA PHE A 6 22.33 8.83 -21.12
C PHE A 6 23.41 8.73 -20.04
N LYS A 7 24.63 8.29 -20.40
CA LYS A 7 25.78 8.24 -19.48
C LYS A 7 26.16 9.59 -18.91
N LYS A 8 26.01 10.67 -19.69
CA LYS A 8 26.32 12.03 -19.24
C LYS A 8 25.23 12.60 -18.31
N LEU A 9 23.98 12.28 -18.56
CA LEU A 9 22.83 12.75 -17.78
C LEU A 9 22.65 11.96 -16.48
N PHE A 10 22.90 10.64 -16.52
CA PHE A 10 22.68 9.72 -15.40
C PHE A 10 23.93 8.86 -15.15
N PRO A 11 25.07 9.47 -14.76
CA PRO A 11 26.35 8.75 -14.66
C PRO A 11 26.32 7.62 -13.63
N HIS A 12 25.58 7.79 -12.53
CA HIS A 12 25.46 6.77 -11.50
C HIS A 12 24.59 5.58 -11.94
N ILE A 13 23.45 5.83 -12.58
CA ILE A 13 22.55 4.78 -13.09
C ILE A 13 23.23 3.98 -14.20
N ALA A 14 23.91 4.67 -15.11
CA ALA A 14 24.67 3.99 -16.16
C ALA A 14 25.78 3.10 -15.58
N LYS A 15 26.45 3.57 -14.51
CA LYS A 15 27.44 2.77 -13.79
C LYS A 15 26.81 1.55 -13.13
N GLU A 16 25.63 1.68 -12.52
CA GLU A 16 24.91 0.55 -11.92
C GLU A 16 24.50 -0.50 -12.96
N MET A 17 23.97 -0.07 -14.11
CA MET A 17 23.61 -0.99 -15.20
C MET A 17 24.81 -1.73 -15.79
N GLU A 18 25.99 -1.09 -15.82
CA GLU A 18 27.23 -1.69 -16.33
C GLU A 18 27.96 -2.55 -15.30
N SER A 19 27.70 -2.34 -14.01
CA SER A 19 28.36 -3.07 -12.91
C SER A 19 27.77 -4.47 -12.66
N GLY A 20 26.86 -4.93 -13.51
CA GLY A 20 26.18 -6.23 -13.38
C GLY A 20 25.08 -6.22 -12.31
N PRO A 21 24.34 -7.32 -12.15
CA PRO A 21 23.27 -7.38 -11.17
C PRO A 21 23.84 -7.14 -9.77
N SER A 22 23.31 -6.12 -9.09
CA SER A 22 23.47 -5.96 -7.65
C SER A 22 23.05 -7.26 -6.97
N LYS A 23 23.72 -7.65 -5.88
CA LYS A 23 23.19 -8.68 -4.98
C LYS A 23 21.93 -8.16 -4.29
N ALA A 24 20.83 -8.05 -5.02
CA ALA A 24 19.54 -8.28 -4.42
C ALA A 24 19.54 -9.78 -4.11
N ASP A 25 19.43 -10.13 -2.84
CA ASP A 25 19.27 -11.52 -2.42
C ASP A 25 17.96 -12.02 -3.05
N GLU A 26 18.07 -12.81 -4.13
CA GLU A 26 16.92 -13.47 -4.79
C GLU A 26 16.35 -14.63 -3.95
N ASN A 27 16.68 -14.72 -2.65
CA ASN A 27 16.09 -15.65 -1.69
C ASN A 27 14.70 -15.18 -1.19
N ASP A 28 13.88 -14.61 -2.08
CA ASP A 28 12.43 -14.52 -1.89
C ASP A 28 11.78 -15.81 -2.47
N ASN A 29 12.25 -16.97 -2.00
CA ASN A 29 11.58 -18.24 -2.20
C ASN A 29 10.75 -18.55 -0.95
N PRO A 30 9.41 -18.42 -0.97
CA PRO A 30 8.58 -18.68 0.20
C PRO A 30 8.48 -20.18 0.55
N GLU A 31 8.95 -21.09 -0.31
CA GLU A 31 8.59 -22.51 -0.18
C GLU A 31 9.53 -23.37 0.68
N THR A 32 10.74 -22.94 1.02
CA THR A 32 11.67 -23.81 1.78
C THR A 32 12.69 -23.01 2.61
N GLY A 33 12.25 -22.49 3.75
CA GLY A 33 13.17 -21.88 4.72
C GLY A 33 12.54 -21.82 6.10
N GLU A 34 13.16 -22.51 7.06
CA GLU A 34 12.81 -22.40 8.49
C GLU A 34 12.70 -20.92 8.91
N PRO A 35 11.73 -20.55 9.77
CA PRO A 35 11.49 -19.16 10.12
C PRO A 35 12.70 -18.63 10.88
N LYS A 36 13.48 -17.75 10.25
CA LYS A 36 14.62 -17.08 10.90
C LYS A 36 14.47 -15.57 10.79
N ALA A 37 14.41 -14.97 11.98
CA ALA A 37 14.44 -13.55 12.33
C ALA A 37 13.27 -12.69 11.81
N ASN A 38 12.35 -12.41 12.75
CA ASN A 38 11.33 -11.35 12.75
C ASN A 38 10.12 -11.51 11.81
N ASP A 39 9.21 -12.42 12.17
CA ASP A 39 7.85 -12.54 11.61
C ASP A 39 7.11 -11.18 11.55
N GLU A 40 7.40 -10.28 12.50
CA GLU A 40 6.77 -8.96 12.57
C GLU A 40 7.24 -8.00 11.46
N ALA A 41 8.47 -8.13 10.96
CA ALA A 41 9.05 -7.22 9.94
C ALA A 41 8.48 -7.44 8.53
N ARG A 42 7.82 -8.59 8.30
CA ARG A 42 7.16 -8.94 7.04
C ARG A 42 5.64 -8.90 7.11
N LYS A 43 5.05 -8.45 8.23
CA LYS A 43 3.59 -8.53 8.47
C LYS A 43 2.73 -7.93 7.35
N TRP A 44 3.22 -6.89 6.68
CA TRP A 44 2.50 -6.18 5.61
C TRP A 44 3.14 -6.35 4.23
N ALA A 45 4.09 -7.27 4.07
CA ALA A 45 4.72 -7.51 2.77
C ALA A 45 3.65 -8.05 1.79
N GLY A 46 3.42 -7.31 0.69
CA GLY A 46 2.39 -7.65 -0.31
C GLY A 46 0.95 -7.37 0.13
N TYR A 47 0.73 -6.66 1.24
CA TYR A 47 -0.62 -6.31 1.69
C TYR A 47 -1.19 -5.14 0.88
N ASP A 48 -2.40 -5.33 0.34
CA ASP A 48 -3.17 -4.30 -0.35
C ASP A 48 -4.32 -3.80 0.55
N PRO A 49 -4.33 -2.53 0.99
CA PRO A 49 -5.37 -2.00 1.85
C PRO A 49 -6.73 -1.93 1.14
N ASP A 50 -7.79 -2.30 1.85
CA ASP A 50 -9.16 -2.19 1.34
C ASP A 50 -9.80 -0.83 1.64
N VAL A 51 -11.04 -0.62 1.15
CA VAL A 51 -11.81 0.60 1.42
C VAL A 51 -12.00 0.88 2.92
N VAL A 52 -12.15 -0.16 3.73
CA VAL A 52 -12.33 -0.04 5.17
C VAL A 52 -11.05 0.49 5.82
N ASP A 53 -9.88 0.06 5.36
CA ASP A 53 -8.59 0.55 5.84
C ASP A 53 -8.37 2.03 5.55
N PHE A 54 -8.88 2.54 4.44
CA PHE A 54 -8.86 3.96 4.12
C PHE A 54 -9.86 4.74 4.98
N ILE A 55 -11.09 4.23 5.14
CA ILE A 55 -12.12 4.85 6.01
C ILE A 55 -11.63 4.95 7.46
N ARG A 56 -10.94 3.93 7.97
CA ARG A 56 -10.38 3.93 9.33
C ARG A 56 -9.28 4.97 9.57
N ARG A 57 -8.76 5.61 8.53
CA ARG A 57 -7.84 6.76 8.63
C ARG A 57 -8.56 8.10 8.64
N CYS A 58 -9.81 8.13 8.18
CA CYS A 58 -10.58 9.36 8.08
C CYS A 58 -10.90 9.93 9.47
N GLU A 59 -10.85 11.25 9.54
CA GLU A 59 -11.25 12.06 10.69
C GLU A 59 -12.70 12.52 10.56
N THR A 60 -13.15 12.80 9.34
CA THR A 60 -14.48 13.33 9.06
C THR A 60 -15.26 12.45 8.08
N VAL A 61 -16.59 12.61 8.10
CA VAL A 61 -17.50 11.85 7.22
C VAL A 61 -17.25 12.20 5.76
N GLU A 62 -16.99 13.46 5.47
CA GLU A 62 -16.72 13.96 4.12
C GLU A 62 -15.48 13.29 3.52
N GLN A 63 -14.41 13.11 4.31
CA GLN A 63 -13.22 12.37 3.86
C GLN A 63 -13.54 10.91 3.52
N ALA A 64 -14.39 10.26 4.32
CA ALA A 64 -14.78 8.89 4.07
C ALA A 64 -15.67 8.76 2.82
N GLU A 65 -16.55 9.73 2.57
CA GLU A 65 -17.35 9.78 1.34
C GLU A 65 -16.47 9.96 0.10
N GLU A 66 -15.48 10.86 0.13
CA GLU A 66 -14.52 11.03 -0.97
C GLU A 66 -13.73 9.74 -1.26
N VAL A 67 -13.32 9.02 -0.21
CA VAL A 67 -12.65 7.71 -0.35
C VAL A 67 -13.56 6.69 -1.03
N VAL A 68 -14.81 6.61 -0.61
CA VAL A 68 -15.80 5.68 -1.18
C VAL A 68 -16.08 6.01 -2.64
N ASP A 69 -16.31 7.29 -2.97
CA ASP A 69 -16.53 7.76 -4.34
C ASP A 69 -15.32 7.46 -5.24
N TYR A 70 -14.11 7.72 -4.74
CA TYR A 70 -12.89 7.44 -5.49
C TYR A 70 -12.76 5.95 -5.80
N MET A 71 -12.95 5.07 -4.81
CA MET A 71 -12.83 3.63 -4.99
C MET A 71 -13.95 3.05 -5.87
N GLU A 72 -15.18 3.56 -5.77
CA GLU A 72 -16.28 3.19 -6.67
C GLU A 72 -15.99 3.61 -8.11
N SER A 73 -15.51 4.85 -8.32
CA SER A 73 -15.23 5.38 -9.66
C SER A 73 -14.14 4.59 -10.41
N ARG A 74 -13.20 3.99 -9.67
CA ARG A 74 -12.16 3.12 -10.22
C ARG A 74 -12.62 1.67 -10.43
N GLY A 75 -13.77 1.29 -9.89
CA GLY A 75 -14.25 -0.08 -9.87
C GLY A 75 -13.57 -0.97 -8.82
N ASP A 76 -12.88 -0.37 -7.84
CA ASP A 76 -12.26 -1.10 -6.72
C ASP A 76 -13.35 -1.64 -5.76
N ILE A 77 -14.54 -1.02 -5.73
CA ILE A 77 -15.74 -1.53 -5.06
C ILE A 77 -16.97 -1.40 -5.96
N THR A 78 -17.98 -2.24 -5.74
CA THR A 78 -19.27 -2.16 -6.45
C THR A 78 -20.14 -1.03 -5.90
N ALA A 79 -21.09 -0.55 -6.71
CA ALA A 79 -22.04 0.48 -6.28
C ALA A 79 -22.91 0.04 -5.08
N GLU A 80 -23.29 -1.24 -5.04
CA GLU A 80 -23.99 -1.82 -3.91
C GLU A 80 -23.14 -1.73 -2.63
N ARG A 81 -21.85 -2.12 -2.72
CA ARG A 81 -20.93 -2.04 -1.60
C ARG A 81 -20.69 -0.60 -1.14
N ALA A 82 -20.55 0.33 -2.08
CA ALA A 82 -20.40 1.75 -1.77
C ALA A 82 -21.63 2.31 -1.04
N ALA A 83 -22.85 1.91 -1.45
CA ALA A 83 -24.09 2.29 -0.80
C ALA A 83 -24.21 1.73 0.63
N GLU A 84 -23.84 0.47 0.86
CA GLU A 84 -23.79 -0.13 2.20
C GLU A 84 -22.85 0.64 3.12
N ILE A 85 -21.65 0.98 2.63
CA ILE A 85 -20.65 1.71 3.40
C ILE A 85 -21.17 3.09 3.77
N ARG A 86 -21.73 3.84 2.82
CA ARG A 86 -22.33 5.16 3.08
C ARG A 86 -23.44 5.07 4.13
N LYS A 87 -24.31 4.07 4.03
CA LYS A 87 -25.36 3.82 5.02
C LYS A 87 -24.77 3.60 6.42
N GLN A 88 -23.75 2.76 6.54
CA GLN A 88 -23.08 2.49 7.81
C GLN A 88 -22.39 3.75 8.39
N ILE A 89 -21.76 4.58 7.54
CA ILE A 89 -21.18 5.86 7.97
C ILE A 89 -22.25 6.79 8.56
N ILE A 90 -23.43 6.87 7.93
CA ILE A 90 -24.53 7.73 8.38
C ILE A 90 -25.17 7.20 9.66
N GLU A 91 -25.41 5.89 9.76
CA GLU A 91 -26.14 5.28 10.88
C GLU A 91 -25.26 5.07 12.12
N GLU A 92 -24.00 4.69 11.94
CA GLU A 92 -23.12 4.24 13.03
C GLU A 92 -21.85 5.08 13.18
N GLY A 93 -21.55 5.96 12.22
CA GLY A 93 -20.36 6.79 12.21
C GLY A 93 -19.09 6.03 11.78
N LEU A 94 -17.98 6.77 11.63
CA LEU A 94 -16.71 6.23 11.11
C LEU A 94 -16.07 5.13 11.95
N ARG A 95 -16.35 5.10 13.27
CA ARG A 95 -15.71 4.16 14.20
C ARG A 95 -16.42 2.81 14.26
N SER A 96 -17.56 2.66 13.58
CA SER A 96 -18.20 1.36 13.32
C SER A 96 -17.31 0.42 12.49
N PHE A 97 -16.47 0.98 11.62
CA PHE A 97 -15.46 0.26 10.84
C PHE A 97 -14.23 -0.18 11.66
N GLY A 98 -14.16 0.20 12.94
CA GLY A 98 -13.08 -0.14 13.86
C GLY A 98 -12.26 1.06 14.33
N PRO A 99 -11.23 0.81 15.17
CA PRO A 99 -10.42 1.87 15.75
C PRO A 99 -9.61 2.61 14.68
N LYS A 100 -9.38 3.91 14.92
CA LYS A 100 -8.63 4.79 14.02
C LYS A 100 -7.24 4.24 13.77
N LYS A 101 -6.83 4.18 12.50
CA LYS A 101 -5.46 3.86 12.11
C LYS A 101 -4.64 5.15 12.16
N GLU A 102 -3.83 5.29 13.21
CA GLU A 102 -2.93 6.43 13.39
C GLU A 102 -1.88 6.53 12.27
N GLU A 103 -1.27 7.71 12.14
CA GLU A 103 -0.13 7.91 11.26
C GLU A 103 0.98 6.89 11.56
N GLY A 104 1.65 6.41 10.50
CA GLY A 104 2.67 5.38 10.61
C GLY A 104 2.15 3.98 10.97
N PHE A 105 0.83 3.71 10.91
CA PHE A 105 0.25 2.40 11.27
C PHE A 105 0.97 1.20 10.62
N TYR A 106 1.28 1.27 9.32
CA TYR A 106 1.99 0.19 8.62
C TYR A 106 3.51 0.24 8.81
N GLN A 107 4.05 1.41 9.16
CA GLN A 107 5.49 1.63 9.33
C GLN A 107 6.01 1.09 10.67
N ARG A 108 5.12 0.83 11.64
CA ARG A 108 5.45 0.22 12.93
C ARG A 108 5.93 -1.23 12.86
N TYR A 109 5.81 -1.88 11.70
CA TYR A 109 6.11 -3.30 11.50
C TYR A 109 7.16 -3.51 10.40
N ARG A 110 8.09 -2.56 10.24
CA ARG A 110 9.19 -2.62 9.28
C ARG A 110 10.52 -2.86 9.98
#